data_AF-A0A1X0QR65-F1
#
_entry.id   AF-A0A1X0QR65-F1
#
_cell.length_a   1.000
_cell.length_b   1.000
_cell.length_c   1.000
_cell.angle_alpha   90.00
_cell.angle_beta   90.00
_cell.angle_gamma   90.00
#
_symmetry.space_group_name_H-M   'P 1'
#
loop_
_entity.id
_entity.type
_entity.pdbx_description
1 polymer ?
#
loop_
_entity_poly.entity_id
_entity_poly.type
_entity_poly.pdbx_seq_one_letter_code
_entity_poly.pdbx_strand_id
1 'polypeptide(L)'
;MFETQVHKVTPSHFVLKKSQGEFAEQNASTVITHPDDQAAIDKAVYYLKRGEAIGMPTETVYGLAANALCADAVAKIFAAKNRPQDNPLIVHVSSIDMLKSILPDQHLPEVYLPVIRQHWPGPLTIVLPASEKIPTSVTCGHPTVAVRFPSHPIARGLIEACGFPLAAPSANSSGKPSPTLASHVYHDLQGRIPLILDGGSCDVGVESTVLDGLRIPPAILRPGGVTFETLQQIEGMEKLQVYRKHFVDKDLEMAPTTPGMKYRHYSPEAMVILIEPKDKLSIDKFEAAWKGQLEEIQRSGVGVSKVGILRTAPEDVDSVVWETTSRIKDDIECISLQMGRQGHPEEVARGMFKGLRDLDERTVDVIFVEGISEIREGMAVMNRLRKAATKIIDV
;
A
#
# COMPACT_ATOMS: atom_id res chain seq x y z
N MET A 1 4.38 -21.53 16.54
CA MET A 1 3.59 -20.95 15.44
C MET A 1 2.16 -20.81 15.91
N PHE A 2 1.47 -19.77 15.48
CA PHE A 2 0.07 -19.53 15.82
C PHE A 2 -0.85 -20.40 14.96
N GLU A 3 -2.07 -20.66 15.44
CA GLU A 3 -3.19 -20.97 14.55
C GLU A 3 -3.84 -19.63 14.17
N THR A 4 -3.54 -19.14 12.97
CA THR A 4 -3.99 -17.81 12.51
C THR A 4 -5.49 -17.80 12.28
N GLN A 5 -6.20 -16.95 13.01
CA GLN A 5 -7.64 -16.78 12.89
C GLN A 5 -7.97 -15.64 11.94
N VAL A 6 -9.03 -15.80 11.14
CA VAL A 6 -9.58 -14.74 10.30
C VAL A 6 -10.96 -14.37 10.84
N HIS A 7 -11.13 -13.13 11.25
CA HIS A 7 -12.40 -12.63 11.78
C HIS A 7 -12.97 -11.63 10.79
N LYS A 8 -14.12 -11.96 10.20
CA LYS A 8 -14.82 -11.04 9.31
C LYS A 8 -15.41 -9.88 10.12
N VAL A 9 -15.22 -8.67 9.62
CA VAL A 9 -15.68 -7.44 10.25
C VAL A 9 -16.28 -6.55 9.17
N THR A 10 -17.46 -5.96 9.43
CA THR A 10 -18.19 -5.21 8.40
C THR A 10 -17.99 -3.71 8.58
N PRO A 11 -17.42 -2.98 7.60
CA PRO A 11 -17.14 -1.54 7.75
C PRO A 11 -18.36 -0.69 8.12
N SER A 12 -19.55 -1.02 7.62
CA SER A 12 -20.79 -0.28 7.92
C SER A 12 -21.27 -0.40 9.36
N HIS A 13 -20.71 -1.31 10.17
CA HIS A 13 -21.02 -1.41 11.60
C HIS A 13 -20.21 -0.41 12.46
N PHE A 14 -19.28 0.34 11.87
CA PHE A 14 -18.41 1.30 12.56
C PHE A 14 -18.92 2.71 12.29
N VAL A 15 -19.70 3.25 13.22
CA VAL A 15 -20.35 4.56 13.07
C VAL A 15 -19.55 5.62 13.82
N LEU A 16 -19.13 6.66 13.11
CA LEU A 16 -18.41 7.80 13.68
C LEU A 16 -19.39 8.78 14.34
N LYS A 17 -19.16 9.07 15.63
CA LYS A 17 -19.85 10.12 16.37
C LYS A 17 -19.00 11.38 16.36
N LYS A 18 -19.56 12.48 15.82
CA LYS A 18 -18.87 13.77 15.73
C LYS A 18 -18.40 14.24 17.11
N SER A 19 -17.18 14.77 17.15
CA SER A 19 -16.65 15.48 18.31
C SER A 19 -16.98 16.98 18.24
N GLN A 20 -16.60 17.75 19.26
CA GLN A 20 -16.69 19.21 19.28
C GLN A 20 -15.29 19.83 19.17
N GLY A 21 -15.19 21.06 18.63
CA GLY A 21 -13.93 21.81 18.54
C GLY A 21 -13.24 21.77 17.18
N GLU A 22 -12.01 22.28 17.13
CA GLU A 22 -11.17 22.18 15.93
C GLU A 22 -10.88 20.69 15.64
N PHE A 23 -10.94 20.29 14.36
CA PHE A 23 -10.79 18.90 13.94
C PHE A 23 -11.91 17.94 14.44
N ALA A 24 -13.13 18.46 14.67
CA ALA A 24 -14.28 17.67 15.14
C ALA A 24 -14.57 16.39 14.33
N GLU A 25 -14.34 16.39 13.02
CA GLU A 25 -14.55 15.23 12.15
C GLU A 25 -13.41 14.21 12.25
N GLN A 26 -12.17 14.71 12.31
CA GLN A 26 -10.98 13.91 12.53
C GLN A 26 -10.99 13.26 13.92
N ASN A 27 -11.46 13.98 14.95
CA ASN A 27 -11.53 13.49 16.32
C ASN A 27 -12.84 12.76 16.66
N ALA A 28 -13.65 12.42 15.66
CA ALA A 28 -14.87 11.64 15.87
C ALA A 28 -14.56 10.25 16.45
N SER A 29 -15.33 9.85 17.47
CA SER A 29 -15.19 8.55 18.13
C SER A 29 -15.98 7.46 17.42
N THR A 30 -15.50 6.23 17.50
CA THR A 30 -16.09 5.09 16.79
C THR A 30 -17.04 4.33 17.71
N VAL A 31 -18.26 4.07 17.23
CA VAL A 31 -19.21 3.17 17.87
C VAL A 31 -19.42 1.95 16.98
N ILE A 32 -19.15 0.77 17.54
CA ILE A 32 -19.37 -0.50 16.86
C ILE A 32 -20.80 -0.97 17.17
N THR A 33 -21.64 -1.07 16.14
CA THR A 33 -23.08 -1.32 16.29
C THR A 33 -23.46 -2.80 16.29
N HIS A 34 -22.53 -3.70 15.97
CA HIS A 34 -22.76 -5.14 15.90
C HIS A 34 -21.89 -5.91 16.92
N PRO A 35 -22.46 -6.83 17.72
CA PRO A 35 -21.74 -7.51 18.79
C PRO A 35 -20.60 -8.41 18.29
N ASP A 36 -20.77 -9.09 17.15
CA ASP A 36 -19.71 -9.95 16.60
C ASP A 36 -18.48 -9.15 16.15
N ASP A 37 -18.70 -7.97 15.56
CA ASP A 37 -17.62 -7.07 15.15
C ASP A 37 -16.93 -6.46 16.38
N GLN A 38 -17.69 -6.15 17.43
CA GLN A 38 -17.13 -5.71 18.71
C GLN A 38 -16.23 -6.81 19.31
N ALA A 39 -16.70 -8.07 19.32
CA ALA A 39 -15.92 -9.20 19.84
C ALA A 39 -14.63 -9.44 19.02
N ALA A 40 -14.69 -9.27 17.69
CA ALA A 40 -13.50 -9.35 16.83
C ALA A 40 -12.48 -8.24 17.15
N ILE A 41 -12.95 -7.00 17.35
CA ILE A 41 -12.10 -5.87 17.76
C ILE A 41 -11.53 -6.09 19.16
N ASP A 42 -12.32 -6.54 20.13
CA ASP A 42 -11.83 -6.82 21.49
C ASP A 42 -10.73 -7.89 21.47
N LYS A 43 -10.87 -8.90 20.62
CA LYS A 43 -9.85 -9.94 20.41
C LYS A 43 -8.58 -9.37 19.77
N ALA A 44 -8.72 -8.48 18.79
CA ALA A 44 -7.59 -7.77 18.20
C ALA A 44 -6.85 -6.91 19.24
N VAL A 45 -7.58 -6.13 20.03
CA VAL A 45 -7.05 -5.31 21.13
C VAL A 45 -6.32 -6.19 22.16
N TYR A 46 -6.87 -7.36 22.50
CA TYR A 46 -6.24 -8.32 23.40
C TYR A 46 -4.83 -8.74 22.91
N TYR A 47 -4.70 -9.11 21.63
CA TYR A 47 -3.41 -9.48 21.05
C TYR A 47 -2.43 -8.29 21.00
N LEU A 48 -2.90 -7.12 20.55
CA LEU A 48 -2.08 -5.91 20.45
C LEU A 48 -1.57 -5.42 21.82
N LYS A 49 -2.39 -5.47 22.87
CA LYS A 49 -1.99 -5.13 24.26
C LYS A 49 -0.95 -6.08 24.82
N ARG A 50 -0.90 -7.33 24.33
CA ARG A 50 0.14 -8.32 24.68
C ARG A 50 1.38 -8.23 23.79
N GLY A 51 1.46 -7.19 22.96
CA GLY A 51 2.57 -6.96 22.05
C GLY A 51 2.64 -7.96 20.90
N GLU A 52 1.54 -8.61 20.52
CA GLU A 52 1.47 -9.39 19.27
C GLU A 52 1.18 -8.48 18.07
N ALA A 53 1.54 -8.95 16.87
CA ALA A 53 1.22 -8.27 15.61
C ALA A 53 0.03 -8.94 14.92
N ILE A 54 -0.88 -8.18 14.32
CA ILE A 54 -2.10 -8.70 13.66
C ILE A 54 -2.30 -8.10 12.26
N GLY A 55 -3.04 -8.79 11.39
CA GLY A 55 -3.48 -8.24 10.11
C GLY A 55 -4.69 -7.30 10.29
N MET A 56 -4.60 -6.07 9.76
CA MET A 56 -5.62 -5.03 9.86
C MET A 56 -5.95 -4.47 8.46
N PRO A 57 -7.23 -4.30 8.09
CA PRO A 57 -7.61 -3.67 6.82
C PRO A 57 -7.38 -2.16 6.87
N THR A 58 -7.05 -1.54 5.74
CA THR A 58 -7.10 -0.08 5.53
C THR A 58 -7.70 0.22 4.17
N GLU A 59 -7.96 1.49 3.85
CA GLU A 59 -8.44 1.91 2.54
C GLU A 59 -7.38 1.70 1.43
N THR A 60 -6.10 1.57 1.81
CA THR A 60 -4.99 1.40 0.86
C THR A 60 -4.62 -0.04 0.60
N VAL A 61 -4.00 -0.67 1.58
CA VAL A 61 -3.55 -2.06 1.62
C VAL A 61 -3.69 -2.56 3.06
N TYR A 62 -3.79 -3.86 3.27
CA TYR A 62 -3.77 -4.43 4.61
C TYR A 62 -2.43 -4.15 5.29
N GLY A 63 -2.48 -3.80 6.58
CA GLY A 63 -1.33 -3.51 7.43
C GLY A 63 -1.07 -4.62 8.46
N LEU A 64 0.20 -4.91 8.73
CA LEU A 64 0.62 -5.77 9.84
C LEU A 64 0.85 -4.88 11.07
N ALA A 65 -0.17 -4.74 11.90
CA ALA A 65 -0.22 -3.78 12.98
C ALA A 65 0.35 -4.35 14.29
N ALA A 66 1.18 -3.58 14.97
CA ALA A 66 1.58 -3.79 16.37
C ALA A 66 1.66 -2.45 17.12
N ASN A 67 1.74 -2.48 18.44
CA ASN A 67 1.85 -1.26 19.26
C ASN A 67 3.11 -0.46 18.88
N ALA A 68 2.94 0.77 18.37
CA ALA A 68 4.04 1.62 17.92
C ALA A 68 4.93 2.11 19.07
N LEU A 69 4.44 2.08 20.32
CA LEU A 69 5.15 2.55 21.51
C LEU A 69 5.97 1.45 22.19
N CYS A 70 5.95 0.22 21.65
CA CYS A 70 6.60 -0.95 22.25
C CYS A 70 7.59 -1.57 21.27
N ALA A 71 8.88 -1.47 21.59
CA ALA A 71 9.96 -2.01 20.75
C ALA A 71 9.81 -3.52 20.49
N ASP A 72 9.44 -4.30 21.51
CA ASP A 72 9.24 -5.75 21.40
C ASP A 72 8.07 -6.10 20.47
N ALA A 73 6.97 -5.34 20.54
CA ALA A 73 5.83 -5.53 19.64
C ALA A 73 6.22 -5.21 18.19
N VAL A 74 6.99 -4.13 17.99
CA VAL A 74 7.53 -3.74 16.68
C VAL A 74 8.49 -4.82 16.14
N ALA A 75 9.33 -5.42 16.98
CA ALA A 75 10.23 -6.50 16.57
C ALA A 75 9.47 -7.69 15.97
N LYS A 76 8.25 -7.99 16.44
CA LYS A 76 7.40 -9.05 15.87
C LYS A 76 6.91 -8.73 14.45
N ILE A 77 6.75 -7.46 14.08
CA ILE A 77 6.46 -7.05 12.70
C ILE A 77 7.63 -7.46 11.79
N PHE A 78 8.86 -7.12 12.18
CA PHE A 78 10.05 -7.46 11.41
C PHE A 78 10.25 -8.97 11.30
N ALA A 79 10.06 -9.70 12.41
CA ALA A 79 10.17 -11.15 12.45
C ALA A 79 9.13 -11.84 11.56
N ALA A 80 7.86 -11.46 11.66
CA ALA A 80 6.79 -12.08 10.87
C ALA A 80 6.97 -11.86 9.35
N LYS A 81 7.45 -10.68 8.96
CA LYS A 81 7.66 -10.32 7.53
C LYS A 81 9.00 -10.78 6.97
N ASN A 82 9.95 -11.20 7.81
CA ASN A 82 11.36 -11.30 7.45
C ASN A 82 11.87 -9.99 6.80
N ARG A 83 11.60 -8.86 7.46
CA ARG A 83 11.87 -7.51 6.94
C ARG A 83 13.25 -7.02 7.39
N PRO A 84 14.03 -6.33 6.54
CA PRO A 84 15.26 -5.65 6.95
C PRO A 84 15.01 -4.60 8.05
N GLN A 85 15.89 -4.56 9.06
CA GLN A 85 15.74 -3.69 10.23
C GLN A 85 16.04 -2.20 9.96
N ASP A 86 16.55 -1.85 8.79
CA ASP A 86 16.85 -0.48 8.35
C ASP A 86 15.71 0.16 7.53
N ASN A 87 14.54 -0.49 7.47
CA ASN A 87 13.39 0.00 6.70
C ASN A 87 12.26 0.48 7.63
N PRO A 88 12.10 1.81 7.84
CA PRO A 88 11.22 2.38 8.85
C PRO A 88 9.75 2.01 8.62
N LEU A 89 8.94 2.19 9.66
CA LEU A 89 7.51 1.86 9.67
C LEU A 89 6.64 3.12 9.70
N ILE A 90 5.42 3.00 9.17
CA ILE A 90 4.41 4.06 9.27
C ILE A 90 3.58 3.83 10.53
N VAL A 91 3.50 4.85 11.37
CA VAL A 91 2.65 4.89 12.57
C VAL A 91 1.25 5.35 12.17
N HIS A 92 0.24 4.64 12.63
CA HIS A 92 -1.16 4.93 12.40
C HIS A 92 -1.83 5.45 13.67
N VAL A 93 -2.58 6.54 13.54
CA VAL A 93 -3.30 7.21 14.63
C VAL A 93 -4.81 7.25 14.34
N SER A 94 -5.63 7.41 15.37
CA SER A 94 -7.09 7.53 15.25
C SER A 94 -7.64 8.93 15.57
N SER A 95 -6.79 9.87 15.96
CA SER A 95 -7.18 11.26 16.25
C SER A 95 -5.98 12.22 16.18
N ILE A 96 -6.26 13.52 16.07
CA ILE A 96 -5.23 14.56 16.15
C ILE A 96 -4.63 14.63 17.56
N ASP A 97 -5.40 14.31 18.60
CA ASP A 97 -4.88 14.27 19.97
C ASP A 97 -3.90 13.11 20.16
N MET A 98 -4.19 11.93 19.59
CA MET A 98 -3.26 10.81 19.57
C MET A 98 -1.99 11.16 18.79
N LEU A 99 -2.11 11.83 17.64
CA LEU A 99 -0.98 12.35 16.89
C LEU A 99 -0.11 13.26 17.75
N LYS A 100 -0.69 14.31 18.33
CA LYS A 100 0.04 15.26 19.19
C LYS A 100 0.72 14.55 20.36
N SER A 101 0.09 13.51 20.92
CA SER A 101 0.66 12.74 22.04
C SER A 101 2.01 12.07 21.72
N ILE A 102 2.32 11.81 20.44
CA ILE A 102 3.58 11.20 19.99
C ILE A 102 4.58 12.16 19.37
N LEU A 103 4.28 13.46 19.31
CA LEU A 103 5.17 14.49 18.77
C LEU A 103 6.00 15.16 19.88
N PRO A 104 7.21 15.65 19.56
CA PRO A 104 7.95 16.54 20.45
C PRO A 104 7.10 17.75 20.83
N ASP A 105 7.05 18.06 22.13
CA ASP A 105 6.28 19.18 22.69
C ASP A 105 4.79 19.23 22.30
N GLN A 106 4.23 18.10 21.83
CA GLN A 106 2.88 18.01 21.28
C GLN A 106 2.61 18.99 20.12
N HIS A 107 3.67 19.45 19.45
CA HIS A 107 3.60 20.46 18.40
C HIS A 107 3.47 19.82 17.02
N LEU A 108 2.38 20.14 16.32
CA LEU A 108 2.15 19.76 14.92
C LEU A 108 2.66 20.89 14.01
N PRO A 109 3.66 20.64 13.13
CA PRO A 109 4.17 21.67 12.24
C PRO A 109 3.09 22.26 11.32
N GLU A 110 3.03 23.59 11.24
CA GLU A 110 1.97 24.33 10.56
C GLU A 110 1.87 24.03 9.06
N VAL A 111 2.99 23.68 8.41
CA VAL A 111 3.06 23.27 7.00
C VAL A 111 2.11 22.12 6.65
N TYR A 112 1.75 21.29 7.63
CA TYR A 112 0.86 20.16 7.44
C TYR A 112 -0.62 20.48 7.67
N LEU A 113 -0.97 21.62 8.27
CA LEU A 113 -2.36 21.93 8.58
C LEU A 113 -3.27 21.96 7.35
N PRO A 114 -2.89 22.57 6.20
CA PRO A 114 -3.73 22.57 5.01
C PRO A 114 -3.98 21.16 4.47
N VAL A 115 -2.93 20.33 4.35
CA VAL A 115 -3.06 18.96 3.82
C VAL A 115 -3.82 18.03 4.77
N ILE A 116 -3.66 18.19 6.09
CA ILE A 116 -4.39 17.41 7.10
C ILE A 116 -5.88 17.74 7.04
N ARG A 117 -6.25 19.02 6.96
CA ARG A 117 -7.67 19.42 6.89
C ARG A 117 -8.39 18.84 5.67
N GLN A 118 -7.69 18.66 4.55
CA GLN A 118 -8.29 18.19 3.31
C GLN A 118 -8.20 16.67 3.10
N HIS A 119 -7.10 16.04 3.55
CA HIS A 119 -6.80 14.64 3.20
C HIS A 119 -6.75 13.69 4.40
N TRP A 120 -6.88 14.19 5.62
CA TRP A 120 -7.02 13.34 6.81
C TRP A 120 -8.42 13.37 7.41
N PRO A 121 -8.98 12.19 7.73
CA PRO A 121 -8.40 10.85 7.57
C PRO A 121 -8.36 10.37 6.11
N GLY A 122 -7.32 9.65 5.70
CA GLY A 122 -7.17 9.18 4.31
C GLY A 122 -5.79 8.63 3.93
N PRO A 123 -5.57 8.41 2.62
CA PRO A 123 -4.38 7.73 2.08
C PRO A 123 -3.15 8.65 1.97
N LEU A 124 -3.00 9.60 2.89
CA LEU A 124 -1.84 10.48 3.03
C LEU A 124 -1.02 10.09 4.26
N THR A 125 0.29 10.04 4.11
CA THR A 125 1.26 9.91 5.19
C THR A 125 2.15 11.13 5.18
N ILE A 126 2.42 11.69 6.35
CA ILE A 126 3.30 12.85 6.52
C ILE A 126 4.52 12.48 7.36
N VAL A 127 5.67 13.09 7.06
CA VAL A 127 6.92 12.91 7.82
C VAL A 127 7.00 13.96 8.93
N LEU A 128 7.09 13.53 10.18
CA LEU A 128 7.10 14.40 11.36
C LEU A 128 8.36 14.18 12.19
N PRO A 129 8.79 15.16 13.02
CA PRO A 129 9.82 14.93 14.01
C PRO A 129 9.42 13.78 14.95
N ALA A 130 10.34 12.84 15.21
CA ALA A 130 10.12 11.76 16.15
C ALA A 130 10.35 12.26 17.59
N SER A 131 9.48 11.86 18.52
CA SER A 131 9.72 12.03 19.96
C SER A 131 10.34 10.77 20.57
N GLU A 132 10.87 10.90 21.80
CA GLU A 132 11.42 9.77 22.57
C GLU A 132 10.38 8.67 22.86
N LYS A 133 9.08 8.96 22.72
CA LYS A 133 8.02 7.97 22.89
C LYS A 133 7.97 6.95 21.75
N ILE A 134 8.50 7.30 20.58
CA ILE A 134 8.58 6.40 19.42
C ILE A 134 9.92 5.65 19.50
N PRO A 135 9.91 4.32 19.68
CA PRO A 135 11.12 3.53 19.69
C PRO A 135 11.91 3.66 18.38
N THR A 136 13.24 3.60 18.46
CA THR A 136 14.13 3.63 17.29
C THR A 136 13.90 2.45 16.35
N SER A 137 13.30 1.35 16.81
CA SER A 137 12.87 0.23 15.95
C SER A 137 11.77 0.60 14.97
N VAL A 138 11.01 1.68 15.22
CA VAL A 138 10.01 2.22 14.29
C VAL A 138 10.67 3.13 13.25
N THR A 139 11.57 4.02 13.68
CA THR A 139 12.20 5.03 12.82
C THR A 139 13.50 4.55 12.17
N CYS A 140 14.00 3.37 12.53
CA CYS A 140 15.33 2.88 12.16
C CYS A 140 16.45 3.86 12.52
N GLY A 141 16.29 4.58 13.63
CA GLY A 141 17.26 5.58 14.10
C GLY A 141 17.16 6.95 13.44
N HIS A 142 16.24 7.16 12.50
CA HIS A 142 15.99 8.48 11.93
C HIS A 142 15.36 9.43 12.97
N PRO A 143 15.65 10.75 12.89
CA PRO A 143 15.06 11.77 13.76
C PRO A 143 13.60 12.07 13.41
N THR A 144 13.05 11.41 12.39
CA THR A 144 11.69 11.60 11.90
C THR A 144 10.91 10.29 11.91
N VAL A 145 9.60 10.40 11.98
CA VAL A 145 8.63 9.31 11.94
C VAL A 145 7.56 9.61 10.89
N ALA A 146 7.22 8.60 10.08
CA ALA A 146 6.13 8.70 9.13
C ALA A 146 4.81 8.36 9.84
N VAL A 147 3.83 9.26 9.78
CA VAL A 147 2.52 9.10 10.45
C VAL A 147 1.39 9.18 9.45
N ARG A 148 0.34 8.38 9.68
CA ARG A 148 -0.88 8.34 8.87
C ARG A 148 -2.12 8.31 9.76
N PHE A 149 -3.16 8.99 9.32
CA PHE A 149 -4.51 8.83 9.87
C PHE A 149 -5.39 8.11 8.82
N PRO A 150 -5.57 6.78 8.89
CA PRO A 150 -6.34 6.04 7.90
C PRO A 150 -7.82 6.40 7.92
N SER A 151 -8.48 6.45 6.76
CA SER A 151 -9.93 6.70 6.67
C SER A 151 -10.79 5.45 6.91
N HIS A 152 -10.20 4.26 6.85
CA HIS A 152 -10.93 3.01 6.99
C HIS A 152 -11.59 2.87 8.37
N PRO A 153 -12.93 2.69 8.46
CA PRO A 153 -13.66 2.67 9.75
C PRO A 153 -13.14 1.61 10.73
N ILE A 154 -12.87 0.40 10.25
CA ILE A 154 -12.30 -0.69 11.08
C ILE A 154 -10.91 -0.31 11.64
N ALA A 155 -10.02 0.26 10.82
CA ALA A 155 -8.69 0.66 11.27
C ALA A 155 -8.79 1.75 12.34
N ARG A 156 -9.63 2.76 12.12
CA ARG A 156 -9.86 3.84 13.09
C ARG A 156 -10.41 3.31 14.40
N GLY A 157 -11.46 2.50 14.34
CA GLY A 157 -12.08 1.89 15.52
C GLY A 157 -11.12 0.99 16.30
N LEU A 158 -10.28 0.22 15.61
CA LEU A 158 -9.26 -0.61 16.25
C LEU A 158 -8.19 0.24 16.96
N ILE A 159 -7.62 1.25 16.30
CA ILE A 159 -6.57 2.11 16.87
C ILE A 159 -7.14 2.87 18.08
N GLU A 160 -8.37 3.38 17.97
CA GLU A 160 -9.09 4.03 19.07
C GLU A 160 -9.31 3.07 20.26
N ALA A 161 -9.82 1.86 20.02
CA ALA A 161 -10.06 0.86 21.06
C ALA A 161 -8.77 0.37 21.75
N CYS A 162 -7.63 0.39 21.04
CA CYS A 162 -6.33 0.11 21.62
C CYS A 162 -5.90 1.19 22.64
N GLY A 163 -6.21 2.46 22.35
CA GLY A 163 -5.75 3.61 23.13
C GLY A 163 -4.28 3.97 22.90
N PHE A 164 -3.64 3.41 21.87
CA PHE A 164 -2.26 3.71 21.48
C PHE A 164 -2.09 3.60 19.95
N PRO A 165 -1.12 4.32 19.36
CA PRO A 165 -0.87 4.27 17.92
C PRO A 165 -0.28 2.92 17.48
N LEU A 166 -0.54 2.55 16.23
CA LEU A 166 -0.12 1.26 15.67
C LEU A 166 0.94 1.44 14.58
N ALA A 167 2.09 0.80 14.70
CA ALA A 167 3.05 0.70 13.61
C ALA A 167 2.54 -0.39 12.66
N ALA A 168 2.35 -0.06 11.38
CA ALA A 168 1.76 -1.00 10.42
C ALA A 168 2.34 -0.82 9.00
N PRO A 169 3.40 -1.56 8.62
CA PRO A 169 3.73 -1.72 7.21
C PRO A 169 2.69 -2.62 6.52
N SER A 170 2.76 -2.76 5.19
CA SER A 170 1.93 -3.70 4.44
C SER A 170 2.01 -5.13 4.99
N ALA A 171 0.92 -5.89 4.99
CA ALA A 171 0.82 -7.20 5.65
C ALA A 171 1.26 -8.40 4.79
N ASN A 172 2.32 -8.25 4.01
CA ASN A 172 2.88 -9.29 3.14
C ASN A 172 4.23 -9.81 3.64
N SER A 173 4.68 -10.96 3.13
CA SER A 173 6.09 -11.34 3.25
C SER A 173 6.98 -10.34 2.49
N SER A 174 8.15 -9.99 3.03
CA SER A 174 9.02 -8.97 2.45
C SER A 174 9.35 -9.28 0.98
N GLY A 175 9.20 -8.29 0.09
CA GLY A 175 9.42 -8.42 -1.36
C GLY A 175 8.16 -8.70 -2.18
N LYS A 176 7.20 -9.48 -1.65
CA LYS A 176 5.95 -9.82 -2.35
C LYS A 176 5.04 -8.60 -2.61
N PRO A 177 4.09 -8.66 -3.58
CA PRO A 177 3.08 -7.63 -3.78
C PRO A 177 2.32 -7.26 -2.49
N SER A 178 1.89 -6.03 -2.33
CA SER A 178 1.15 -5.63 -1.14
C SER A 178 -0.24 -6.30 -1.09
N PRO A 179 -0.77 -6.63 0.10
CA PRO A 179 -2.04 -7.33 0.22
C PRO A 179 -3.22 -6.35 0.20
N THR A 180 -4.16 -6.54 -0.72
CA THR A 180 -5.42 -5.78 -0.80
C THR A 180 -6.66 -6.57 -0.33
N LEU A 181 -6.46 -7.80 0.16
CA LEU A 181 -7.49 -8.71 0.66
C LEU A 181 -6.95 -9.44 1.89
N ALA A 182 -7.84 -9.89 2.79
CA ALA A 182 -7.45 -10.70 3.93
C ALA A 182 -6.84 -12.06 3.52
N SER A 183 -7.30 -12.64 2.41
CA SER A 183 -6.73 -13.86 1.83
C SER A 183 -5.26 -13.71 1.48
N HIS A 184 -4.85 -12.56 0.93
CA HIS A 184 -3.45 -12.26 0.64
C HIS A 184 -2.59 -12.23 1.91
N VAL A 185 -3.14 -11.68 3.01
CA VAL A 185 -2.46 -11.66 4.31
C VAL A 185 -2.33 -13.08 4.87
N TYR A 186 -3.41 -13.86 4.79
CA TYR A 186 -3.42 -15.24 5.27
C TYR A 186 -2.39 -16.10 4.52
N HIS A 187 -2.38 -16.03 3.18
CA HIS A 187 -1.41 -16.72 2.35
C HIS A 187 0.04 -16.45 2.79
N ASP A 188 0.37 -15.18 3.03
CA ASP A 188 1.74 -14.76 3.33
C ASP A 188 2.16 -14.99 4.80
N LEU A 189 1.23 -14.86 5.76
CA LEU A 189 1.55 -14.71 7.19
C LEU A 189 0.86 -15.73 8.11
N GLN A 190 0.08 -16.68 7.57
CA GLN A 190 -0.47 -17.77 8.38
C GLN A 190 0.64 -18.48 9.18
N GLY A 191 0.34 -18.84 10.43
CA GLY A 191 1.31 -19.43 11.36
C GLY A 191 2.22 -18.43 12.06
N ARG A 192 2.40 -17.21 11.50
CA ARG A 192 3.29 -16.16 12.03
C ARG A 192 2.58 -15.10 12.86
N ILE A 193 1.28 -14.90 12.63
CA ILE A 193 0.45 -13.95 13.36
C ILE A 193 -0.81 -14.64 13.91
N PRO A 194 -1.35 -14.22 15.06
CA PRO A 194 -2.52 -14.85 15.67
C PRO A 194 -3.85 -14.50 14.99
N LEU A 195 -3.97 -13.32 14.38
CA LEU A 195 -5.26 -12.78 13.95
C LEU A 195 -5.13 -11.94 12.69
N ILE A 196 -6.14 -12.03 11.82
CA ILE A 196 -6.41 -11.15 10.69
C ILE A 196 -7.86 -10.67 10.81
N LEU A 197 -8.08 -9.37 10.78
CA LEU A 197 -9.41 -8.78 10.61
C LEU A 197 -9.70 -8.69 9.11
N ASP A 198 -10.73 -9.39 8.64
CA ASP A 198 -11.18 -9.35 7.25
C ASP A 198 -12.25 -8.27 7.08
N GLY A 199 -11.82 -7.13 6.56
CA GLY A 199 -12.67 -5.97 6.26
C GLY A 199 -13.11 -5.90 4.79
N GLY A 200 -12.90 -6.94 3.99
CA GLY A 200 -13.13 -6.92 2.56
C GLY A 200 -11.95 -6.36 1.75
N SER A 201 -12.21 -5.91 0.52
CA SER A 201 -11.20 -5.36 -0.39
C SER A 201 -10.85 -3.91 -0.06
N CYS A 202 -9.58 -3.55 -0.22
CA CYS A 202 -9.14 -2.15 -0.13
C CYS A 202 -9.65 -1.28 -1.30
N ASP A 203 -10.07 -0.06 -1.01
CA ASP A 203 -10.69 0.86 -1.98
C ASP A 203 -9.69 1.56 -2.92
N VAL A 204 -8.44 1.78 -2.49
CA VAL A 204 -7.41 2.48 -3.26
C VAL A 204 -6.50 1.49 -3.99
N GLY A 205 -6.09 0.40 -3.33
CA GLY A 205 -5.28 -0.67 -3.90
C GLY A 205 -3.78 -0.39 -4.08
N VAL A 206 -3.33 0.84 -3.83
CA VAL A 206 -1.91 1.20 -3.67
C VAL A 206 -1.68 1.81 -2.29
N GLU A 207 -0.44 1.81 -1.80
CA GLU A 207 -0.11 2.41 -0.51
C GLU A 207 -0.35 3.93 -0.49
N SER A 208 -0.33 4.50 0.72
CA SER A 208 -0.44 5.94 0.93
C SER A 208 0.67 6.74 0.24
N THR A 209 0.31 7.95 -0.19
CA THR A 209 1.27 8.97 -0.60
C THR A 209 2.07 9.42 0.62
N VAL A 210 3.39 9.51 0.50
CA VAL A 210 4.26 9.94 1.60
C VAL A 210 4.81 11.33 1.29
N LEU A 211 4.36 12.32 2.05
CA LEU A 211 4.72 13.73 1.93
C LEU A 211 5.73 14.11 3.01
N ASP A 212 6.84 14.69 2.59
CA ASP A 212 7.77 15.42 3.44
C ASP A 212 7.59 16.92 3.16
N GLY A 213 6.88 17.59 4.07
CA GLY A 213 6.69 19.03 4.10
C GLY A 213 7.69 19.78 4.99
N LEU A 214 8.59 19.07 5.70
CA LEU A 214 9.63 19.71 6.51
C LEU A 214 10.79 20.22 5.65
N ARG A 215 10.96 19.63 4.47
CA ARG A 215 11.91 20.07 3.45
C ARG A 215 11.38 21.24 2.62
N ILE A 216 12.31 22.02 2.07
CA ILE A 216 12.03 23.16 1.20
C ILE A 216 12.78 22.97 -0.13
N PRO A 217 12.09 22.80 -1.27
CA PRO A 217 10.62 22.67 -1.39
C PRO A 217 10.10 21.32 -0.84
N PRO A 218 8.81 21.24 -0.45
CA PRO A 218 8.14 19.99 -0.07
C PRO A 218 8.30 18.91 -1.13
N ALA A 219 8.29 17.63 -0.73
CA ALA A 219 8.31 16.54 -1.69
C ALA A 219 7.44 15.33 -1.34
N ILE A 220 6.91 14.72 -2.38
CA ILE A 220 6.40 13.36 -2.36
C ILE A 220 7.59 12.41 -2.43
N LEU A 221 7.85 11.70 -1.32
CA LEU A 221 8.87 10.66 -1.24
C LEU A 221 8.38 9.33 -1.83
N ARG A 222 7.06 9.11 -1.79
CA ARG A 222 6.41 7.95 -2.41
C ARG A 222 5.03 8.34 -2.96
N PRO A 223 4.79 8.22 -4.27
CA PRO A 223 3.45 8.42 -4.83
C PRO A 223 2.51 7.29 -4.40
N GLY A 224 1.24 7.63 -4.17
CA GLY A 224 0.22 6.74 -3.63
C GLY A 224 -1.20 7.28 -3.85
N GLY A 225 -2.10 6.98 -2.94
CA GLY A 225 -3.54 7.28 -3.08
C GLY A 225 -3.95 8.76 -3.08
N VAL A 226 -3.07 9.70 -2.70
CA VAL A 226 -3.30 11.14 -2.93
C VAL A 226 -2.36 11.61 -4.04
N THR A 227 -2.93 12.14 -5.12
CA THR A 227 -2.18 12.45 -6.34
C THR A 227 -1.28 13.67 -6.17
N PHE A 228 -0.25 13.76 -7.02
CA PHE A 228 0.64 14.92 -7.07
C PHE A 228 -0.14 16.18 -7.43
N GLU A 229 -1.02 16.07 -8.43
CA GLU A 229 -1.85 17.14 -8.94
C GLU A 229 -2.76 17.69 -7.85
N THR A 230 -3.38 16.82 -7.06
CA THR A 230 -4.21 17.24 -5.92
C THR A 230 -3.39 17.96 -4.85
N LEU A 231 -2.25 17.40 -4.44
CA LEU A 231 -1.41 18.02 -3.41
C LEU A 231 -0.84 19.37 -3.84
N GLN A 232 -0.48 19.53 -5.11
CA GLN A 232 0.11 20.77 -5.62
C GLN A 232 -0.86 21.97 -5.55
N GLN A 233 -2.18 21.73 -5.53
CA GLN A 233 -3.20 22.79 -5.40
C GLN A 233 -3.40 23.28 -3.95
N ILE A 234 -2.71 22.67 -2.98
CA ILE A 234 -2.85 23.02 -1.57
C ILE A 234 -1.85 24.11 -1.20
N GLU A 235 -2.30 25.04 -0.36
CA GLU A 235 -1.47 26.11 0.19
C GLU A 235 -0.16 25.55 0.79
N GLY A 236 0.97 26.11 0.36
CA GLY A 236 2.31 25.71 0.78
C GLY A 236 2.91 24.54 -0.02
N MET A 237 2.17 23.97 -0.97
CA MET A 237 2.59 22.84 -1.81
C MET A 237 2.78 23.23 -3.30
N GLU A 238 2.81 24.52 -3.62
CA GLU A 238 2.85 25.01 -5.00
C GLU A 238 4.14 24.57 -5.73
N LYS A 239 5.23 24.46 -4.98
CA LYS A 239 6.56 24.01 -5.45
C LYS A 239 6.83 22.52 -5.17
N LEU A 240 5.79 21.73 -4.92
CA LEU A 240 5.92 20.31 -4.57
C LEU A 240 6.77 19.55 -5.60
N GLN A 241 7.69 18.74 -5.10
CA GLN A 241 8.54 17.88 -5.91
C GLN A 241 8.17 16.40 -5.75
N VAL A 242 8.58 15.57 -6.70
CA VAL A 242 8.40 14.11 -6.63
C VAL A 242 9.76 13.45 -6.74
N TYR A 243 10.08 12.62 -5.75
CA TYR A 243 11.32 11.85 -5.72
C TYR A 243 11.40 10.88 -6.91
N ARG A 244 12.58 10.80 -7.55
CA ARG A 244 12.86 10.08 -8.80
C ARG A 244 12.14 10.58 -10.06
N LYS A 245 11.48 11.74 -9.99
CA LYS A 245 10.92 12.44 -11.16
C LYS A 245 11.48 13.85 -11.30
N HIS A 246 11.44 14.63 -10.22
CA HIS A 246 11.94 16.01 -10.18
C HIS A 246 13.34 16.12 -9.56
N PHE A 247 13.72 15.17 -8.70
CA PHE A 247 15.04 15.13 -8.07
C PHE A 247 15.42 13.69 -7.67
N VAL A 248 16.72 13.49 -7.46
CA VAL A 248 17.30 12.28 -6.85
C VAL A 248 18.24 12.74 -5.74
N ASP A 249 18.25 12.02 -4.63
CA ASP A 249 19.05 12.30 -3.45
C ASP A 249 19.75 11.00 -3.04
N LYS A 250 21.08 11.00 -3.10
CA LYS A 250 21.90 9.80 -2.84
C LYS A 250 21.92 9.43 -1.36
N ASP A 251 21.86 10.41 -0.47
CA ASP A 251 21.86 10.16 0.98
C ASP A 251 20.54 9.53 1.40
N LEU A 252 19.43 10.00 0.80
CA LEU A 252 18.11 9.42 0.98
C LEU A 252 17.98 8.00 0.40
N GLU A 253 18.76 7.65 -0.62
CA GLU A 253 18.84 6.27 -1.15
C GLU A 253 19.61 5.32 -0.23
N MET A 254 20.70 5.81 0.37
CA MET A 254 21.49 5.01 1.31
C MET A 254 20.73 4.79 2.63
N ALA A 255 20.03 5.81 3.12
CA ALA A 255 19.32 5.82 4.40
C ALA A 255 17.86 6.30 4.23
N PRO A 256 16.94 5.40 3.82
CA PRO A 256 15.57 5.77 3.49
C PRO A 256 14.76 6.12 4.74
N THR A 257 14.22 7.34 4.78
CA THR A 257 13.37 7.82 5.89
C THR A 257 11.95 7.24 5.87
N THR A 258 11.55 6.58 4.78
CA THR A 258 10.19 6.05 4.61
C THR A 258 10.17 4.70 3.87
N PRO A 259 9.16 3.85 4.09
CA PRO A 259 9.08 2.56 3.42
C PRO A 259 8.93 2.66 1.90
N GLY A 260 9.62 1.78 1.19
CA GLY A 260 9.43 1.56 -0.25
C GLY A 260 10.44 2.26 -1.16
N MET A 261 11.56 2.77 -0.62
CA MET A 261 12.56 3.54 -1.40
C MET A 261 13.77 2.70 -1.87
N LYS A 262 14.32 1.84 -1.01
CA LYS A 262 15.64 1.18 -1.23
C LYS A 262 15.56 -0.21 -1.86
N TYR A 263 14.63 -1.06 -1.43
CA TYR A 263 14.60 -2.47 -1.82
C TYR A 263 13.72 -2.73 -3.04
N ARG A 264 14.00 -3.84 -3.76
CA ARG A 264 13.04 -4.38 -4.72
C ARG A 264 11.78 -4.77 -3.94
N HIS A 265 10.67 -4.16 -4.32
CA HIS A 265 9.38 -4.32 -3.67
C HIS A 265 8.36 -4.71 -4.72
N TYR A 266 7.33 -5.43 -4.29
CA TYR A 266 6.17 -5.77 -5.08
C TYR A 266 6.41 -6.79 -6.20
N SER A 267 7.50 -7.56 -6.11
CA SER A 267 7.82 -8.58 -7.12
C SER A 267 7.10 -9.89 -6.77
N PRO A 268 6.25 -10.41 -7.66
CA PRO A 268 5.86 -11.83 -7.67
C PRO A 268 7.08 -12.75 -7.77
N GLU A 269 6.86 -14.06 -7.57
CA GLU A 269 7.86 -15.09 -7.88
C GLU A 269 8.06 -15.22 -9.39
N ALA A 270 6.96 -15.07 -10.15
CA ALA A 270 7.00 -15.01 -11.61
C ALA A 270 7.82 -13.81 -12.13
N MET A 271 8.48 -13.99 -13.27
CA MET A 271 9.20 -12.89 -13.94
C MET A 271 8.20 -11.84 -14.44
N VAL A 272 8.34 -10.58 -14.00
CA VAL A 272 7.51 -9.48 -14.49
C VAL A 272 8.22 -8.72 -15.61
N ILE A 273 7.56 -8.57 -16.76
CA ILE A 273 8.00 -7.76 -17.89
C ILE A 273 6.99 -6.63 -18.08
N LEU A 274 7.45 -5.40 -17.86
CA LEU A 274 6.63 -4.21 -18.03
C LEU A 274 6.82 -3.66 -19.45
N ILE A 275 5.71 -3.49 -20.16
CA ILE A 275 5.67 -2.91 -21.50
C ILE A 275 5.17 -1.48 -21.36
N GLU A 276 6.10 -0.53 -21.37
CA GLU A 276 5.82 0.89 -21.23
C GLU A 276 5.65 1.54 -22.61
N PRO A 277 4.53 2.20 -22.86
CA PRO A 277 4.41 2.97 -24.08
C PRO A 277 5.17 4.29 -23.98
N LYS A 278 5.83 4.70 -25.07
CA LYS A 278 6.34 6.07 -25.21
C LYS A 278 5.22 7.11 -25.34
N ASP A 279 4.09 6.69 -25.91
CA ASP A 279 2.87 7.49 -26.13
C ASP A 279 1.61 6.75 -25.60
N LYS A 280 0.42 6.93 -26.20
CA LYS A 280 -0.75 6.09 -25.88
C LYS A 280 -0.53 4.68 -26.47
N LEU A 281 -0.43 3.67 -25.60
CA LEU A 281 -0.38 2.28 -26.06
C LEU A 281 -1.71 1.89 -26.67
N SER A 282 -1.69 1.34 -27.88
CA SER A 282 -2.84 0.61 -28.41
C SER A 282 -2.76 -0.85 -27.98
N ILE A 283 -3.91 -1.49 -27.85
CA ILE A 283 -4.02 -2.92 -27.53
C ILE A 283 -3.17 -3.76 -28.51
N ASP A 284 -3.20 -3.42 -29.80
CA ASP A 284 -2.41 -4.12 -30.82
C ASP A 284 -0.90 -4.02 -30.61
N LYS A 285 -0.41 -2.84 -30.21
CA LYS A 285 1.02 -2.64 -29.91
C LYS A 285 1.44 -3.41 -28.68
N PHE A 286 0.62 -3.38 -27.61
CA PHE A 286 0.85 -4.20 -26.43
C PHE A 286 0.88 -5.69 -26.79
N GLU A 287 -0.09 -6.15 -27.60
CA GLU A 287 -0.17 -7.53 -28.05
C GLU A 287 1.05 -7.98 -28.85
N ALA A 288 1.48 -7.17 -29.82
CA ALA A 288 2.67 -7.45 -30.61
C ALA A 288 3.93 -7.50 -29.72
N ALA A 289 4.05 -6.58 -28.76
CA ALA A 289 5.21 -6.47 -27.88
C ALA A 289 5.36 -7.69 -26.95
N TRP A 290 4.29 -8.09 -26.24
CA TRP A 290 4.39 -9.22 -25.31
C TRP A 290 4.60 -10.54 -26.06
N LYS A 291 3.97 -10.74 -27.23
CA LYS A 291 4.17 -11.92 -28.07
C LYS A 291 5.62 -12.00 -28.57
N GLY A 292 6.18 -10.89 -29.07
CA GLY A 292 7.57 -10.85 -29.52
C GLY A 292 8.58 -11.14 -28.40
N GLN A 293 8.28 -10.72 -27.17
CA GLN A 293 9.11 -11.04 -26.01
C GLN A 293 8.98 -12.48 -25.56
N LEU A 294 7.79 -13.06 -25.61
CA LEU A 294 7.61 -14.48 -25.36
C LEU A 294 8.47 -15.31 -26.33
N GLU A 295 8.46 -14.96 -27.62
CA GLU A 295 9.30 -15.63 -28.62
C GLU A 295 10.81 -15.46 -28.35
N GLU A 296 11.24 -14.32 -27.81
CA GLU A 296 12.63 -14.09 -27.39
C GLU A 296 13.02 -15.01 -26.22
N ILE A 297 12.15 -15.12 -25.21
CA ILE A 297 12.33 -16.00 -24.05
C ILE A 297 12.42 -17.46 -24.50
N GLN A 298 11.49 -17.92 -25.33
CA GLN A 298 11.49 -19.29 -25.86
C GLN A 298 12.78 -19.58 -26.66
N ARG A 299 13.26 -18.63 -27.48
CA ARG A 299 14.52 -18.77 -28.23
C ARG A 299 15.76 -18.86 -27.34
N SER A 300 15.72 -18.30 -26.13
CA SER A 300 16.81 -18.41 -25.16
C SER A 300 16.92 -19.79 -24.49
N GLY A 301 15.98 -20.70 -24.77
CA GLY A 301 15.93 -22.05 -24.19
C GLY A 301 15.18 -22.14 -22.87
N VAL A 302 14.56 -21.05 -22.41
CA VAL A 302 13.69 -21.04 -21.23
C VAL A 302 12.33 -21.62 -21.62
N GLY A 303 11.96 -22.74 -21.00
CA GLY A 303 10.63 -23.34 -21.19
C GLY A 303 9.56 -22.48 -20.53
N VAL A 304 8.56 -22.08 -21.30
CA VAL A 304 7.37 -21.36 -20.81
C VAL A 304 6.15 -22.20 -21.12
N SER A 305 5.37 -22.51 -20.10
CA SER A 305 4.14 -23.32 -20.18
C SER A 305 2.90 -22.49 -19.87
N LYS A 306 3.05 -21.44 -19.05
CA LYS A 306 1.95 -20.59 -18.60
C LYS A 306 2.37 -19.13 -18.54
N VAL A 307 1.58 -18.27 -19.17
CA VAL A 307 1.82 -16.83 -19.27
C VAL A 307 0.68 -16.08 -18.61
N GLY A 308 1.04 -15.09 -17.79
CA GLY A 308 0.12 -14.08 -17.26
C GLY A 308 0.16 -12.81 -18.11
N ILE A 309 -1.01 -12.26 -18.45
CA ILE A 309 -1.14 -10.94 -19.07
C ILE A 309 -1.92 -10.05 -18.11
N LEU A 310 -1.32 -8.99 -17.60
CA LEU A 310 -2.01 -7.97 -16.81
C LEU A 310 -2.18 -6.70 -17.63
N ARG A 311 -3.41 -6.42 -18.08
CA ARG A 311 -3.70 -5.36 -19.05
C ARG A 311 -4.86 -4.47 -18.61
N THR A 312 -5.04 -3.34 -19.28
CA THR A 312 -6.23 -2.50 -19.16
C THR A 312 -7.35 -3.01 -20.05
N ALA A 313 -8.58 -2.72 -19.65
CA ALA A 313 -9.76 -2.86 -20.51
C ALA A 313 -9.91 -1.60 -21.38
N PRO A 314 -10.57 -1.68 -22.56
CA PRO A 314 -10.92 -0.48 -23.32
C PRO A 314 -11.73 0.52 -22.46
N GLU A 315 -11.63 1.81 -22.77
CA GLU A 315 -12.29 2.89 -22.01
C GLU A 315 -13.82 2.77 -22.04
N ASP A 316 -14.38 2.44 -23.20
CA ASP A 316 -15.83 2.47 -23.48
C ASP A 316 -16.60 1.20 -23.04
N VAL A 317 -16.02 0.34 -22.21
CA VAL A 317 -16.73 -0.87 -21.73
C VAL A 317 -17.56 -0.59 -20.48
N ASP A 318 -18.78 -1.14 -20.45
CA ASP A 318 -19.70 -1.03 -19.31
C ASP A 318 -19.16 -1.72 -18.04
N SER A 319 -18.38 -2.79 -18.21
CA SER A 319 -17.76 -3.51 -17.12
C SER A 319 -16.45 -4.17 -17.54
N VAL A 320 -15.52 -4.27 -16.60
CA VAL A 320 -14.24 -4.95 -16.77
C VAL A 320 -14.46 -6.46 -16.69
N VAL A 321 -14.03 -7.19 -17.71
CA VAL A 321 -13.96 -8.65 -17.65
C VAL A 321 -12.68 -9.01 -16.92
N TRP A 322 -12.79 -9.35 -15.64
CA TRP A 322 -11.63 -9.58 -14.78
C TRP A 322 -10.63 -10.57 -15.40
N GLU A 323 -11.12 -11.66 -16.00
CA GLU A 323 -10.28 -12.74 -16.49
C GLU A 323 -10.78 -13.28 -17.84
N THR A 324 -9.83 -13.53 -18.75
CA THR A 324 -10.03 -14.38 -19.93
C THR A 324 -8.88 -15.37 -20.05
N THR A 325 -9.20 -16.64 -20.31
CA THR A 325 -8.22 -17.70 -20.53
C THR A 325 -8.19 -18.10 -21.99
N SER A 326 -7.00 -18.35 -22.53
CA SER A 326 -6.79 -18.81 -23.90
C SER A 326 -5.58 -19.74 -23.99
N ARG A 327 -5.43 -20.43 -25.12
CA ARG A 327 -4.20 -21.15 -25.47
C ARG A 327 -3.55 -20.46 -26.66
N ILE A 328 -2.24 -20.28 -26.60
CA ILE A 328 -1.44 -19.70 -27.68
C ILE A 328 -0.55 -20.78 -28.31
N LYS A 329 0.32 -20.38 -29.24
CA LYS A 329 1.24 -21.29 -29.93
C LYS A 329 2.03 -22.15 -28.92
N ASP A 330 2.33 -23.38 -29.33
CA ASP A 330 3.04 -24.38 -28.51
C ASP A 330 2.28 -24.83 -27.25
N ASP A 331 0.95 -24.73 -27.27
CA ASP A 331 0.03 -25.16 -26.21
C ASP A 331 0.21 -24.43 -24.87
N ILE A 332 0.80 -23.23 -24.91
CA ILE A 332 1.01 -22.39 -23.74
C ILE A 332 -0.33 -21.84 -23.25
N GLU A 333 -0.60 -22.04 -21.96
CA GLU A 333 -1.76 -21.47 -21.29
C GLU A 333 -1.57 -19.96 -21.07
N CYS A 334 -2.53 -19.15 -21.48
CA CYS A 334 -2.50 -17.71 -21.34
C CYS A 334 -3.67 -17.25 -20.47
N ILE A 335 -3.33 -16.67 -19.31
CA ILE A 335 -4.29 -16.12 -18.34
C ILE A 335 -4.18 -14.60 -18.42
N SER A 336 -5.22 -13.95 -18.96
CA SER A 336 -5.26 -12.50 -19.08
C SER A 336 -6.20 -11.91 -18.04
N LEU A 337 -5.67 -11.01 -17.20
CA LEU A 337 -6.39 -10.27 -16.20
C LEU A 337 -6.51 -8.79 -16.59
N GLN A 338 -7.69 -8.22 -16.41
CA GLN A 338 -7.93 -6.79 -16.61
C GLN A 338 -7.86 -6.03 -15.28
N MET A 339 -6.87 -5.16 -15.12
CA MET A 339 -6.65 -4.42 -13.87
C MET A 339 -7.54 -3.19 -13.69
N GLY A 340 -8.18 -2.72 -14.76
CA GLY A 340 -9.03 -1.52 -14.77
C GLY A 340 -9.20 -0.97 -16.18
N ARG A 341 -10.06 0.02 -16.38
CA ARG A 341 -10.24 0.65 -17.69
C ARG A 341 -9.10 1.59 -18.05
N GLN A 342 -8.79 1.68 -19.34
CA GLN A 342 -7.86 2.67 -19.88
C GLN A 342 -8.40 4.08 -19.56
N GLY A 343 -7.53 5.00 -19.13
CA GLY A 343 -7.94 6.35 -18.69
C GLY A 343 -8.45 6.45 -17.25
N HIS A 344 -8.65 5.31 -16.57
CA HIS A 344 -9.13 5.20 -15.19
C HIS A 344 -8.03 4.64 -14.26
N PRO A 345 -6.97 5.41 -13.96
CA PRO A 345 -5.84 4.95 -13.15
C PRO A 345 -6.26 4.54 -11.73
N GLU A 346 -7.37 5.08 -11.20
CA GLU A 346 -7.93 4.68 -9.92
C GLU A 346 -8.44 3.23 -9.91
N GLU A 347 -8.97 2.74 -11.03
CA GLU A 347 -9.37 1.33 -11.16
C GLU A 347 -8.14 0.43 -11.28
N VAL A 348 -7.18 0.85 -12.10
CA VAL A 348 -5.91 0.14 -12.29
C VAL A 348 -5.17 -0.02 -10.96
N ALA A 349 -5.15 1.02 -10.12
CA ALA A 349 -4.57 0.96 -8.78
C ALA A 349 -5.22 -0.12 -7.89
N ARG A 350 -6.54 -0.29 -7.95
CA ARG A 350 -7.29 -1.34 -7.24
C ARG A 350 -6.99 -2.74 -7.77
N GLY A 351 -6.90 -2.89 -9.09
CA GLY A 351 -6.72 -4.20 -9.72
C GLY A 351 -5.28 -4.69 -9.76
N MET A 352 -4.28 -3.79 -9.73
CA MET A 352 -2.87 -4.14 -9.99
C MET A 352 -2.31 -5.19 -9.03
N PHE A 353 -2.33 -4.96 -7.71
CA PHE A 353 -1.76 -5.94 -6.77
C PHE A 353 -2.56 -7.23 -6.70
N LYS A 354 -3.90 -7.15 -6.84
CA LYS A 354 -4.75 -8.33 -6.94
C LYS A 354 -4.35 -9.17 -8.16
N GLY A 355 -4.23 -8.56 -9.33
CA GLY A 355 -3.85 -9.26 -10.55
C GLY A 355 -2.45 -9.87 -10.49
N LEU A 356 -1.48 -9.15 -9.92
CA LEU A 356 -0.13 -9.69 -9.71
C LEU A 356 -0.14 -10.91 -8.77
N ARG A 357 -0.94 -10.89 -7.70
CA ARG A 357 -1.08 -12.02 -6.77
C ARG A 357 -1.84 -13.20 -7.38
N ASP A 358 -2.97 -12.92 -8.04
CA ASP A 358 -3.78 -13.95 -8.72
C ASP A 358 -2.93 -14.73 -9.75
N LEU A 359 -2.04 -14.05 -10.48
CA LEU A 359 -1.13 -14.70 -11.42
C LEU A 359 -0.01 -15.48 -10.72
N ASP A 360 0.54 -14.97 -9.63
CA ASP A 360 1.57 -15.65 -8.82
C ASP A 360 1.02 -16.95 -8.19
N GLU A 361 -0.20 -16.91 -7.65
CA GLU A 361 -0.89 -18.08 -7.08
C GLU A 361 -1.20 -19.15 -8.13
N ARG A 362 -1.37 -18.74 -9.40
CA ARG A 362 -1.55 -19.65 -10.54
C ARG A 362 -0.23 -20.14 -11.15
N THR A 363 0.89 -19.79 -10.53
CA THR A 363 2.24 -20.23 -10.89
C THR A 363 2.53 -20.00 -12.37
N VAL A 364 2.24 -18.80 -12.88
CA VAL A 364 2.64 -18.44 -14.24
C VAL A 364 4.16 -18.26 -14.30
N ASP A 365 4.77 -18.62 -15.44
CA ASP A 365 6.23 -18.54 -15.60
C ASP A 365 6.70 -17.08 -15.80
N VAL A 366 5.87 -16.29 -16.50
CA VAL A 366 6.13 -14.88 -16.82
C VAL A 366 4.83 -14.09 -16.82
N ILE A 367 4.89 -12.85 -16.34
CA ILE A 367 3.80 -11.87 -16.34
C ILE A 367 4.18 -10.70 -17.24
N PHE A 368 3.42 -10.46 -18.29
CA PHE A 368 3.52 -9.24 -19.08
C PHE A 368 2.51 -8.22 -18.58
N VAL A 369 2.97 -7.02 -18.26
CA VAL A 369 2.13 -5.95 -17.70
C VAL A 369 2.09 -4.76 -18.65
N GLU A 370 0.89 -4.28 -18.94
CA GLU A 370 0.67 -3.03 -19.67
C GLU A 370 0.98 -1.81 -18.79
N GLY A 371 1.87 -0.93 -19.26
CA GLY A 371 2.12 0.37 -18.63
C GLY A 371 0.99 1.37 -18.92
N ILE A 372 0.77 2.30 -17.98
CA ILE A 372 -0.23 3.36 -18.09
C ILE A 372 0.41 4.76 -17.97
N SER A 373 -0.35 5.82 -18.25
CA SER A 373 0.14 7.19 -18.09
C SER A 373 0.43 7.54 -16.62
N GLU A 374 1.43 8.38 -16.36
CA GLU A 374 1.79 8.81 -15.00
C GLU A 374 0.98 10.02 -14.49
N ILE A 375 -0.30 10.08 -14.86
CA ILE A 375 -1.22 11.14 -14.44
C ILE A 375 -2.10 10.59 -13.31
N ARG A 376 -2.39 11.41 -12.30
CA ARG A 376 -3.16 11.01 -11.11
C ARG A 376 -2.56 9.76 -10.44
N GLU A 377 -3.37 8.75 -10.10
CA GLU A 377 -2.92 7.48 -9.48
C GLU A 377 -1.95 6.69 -10.37
N GLY A 378 -1.89 6.98 -11.67
CA GLY A 378 -1.01 6.31 -12.61
C GLY A 378 0.46 6.47 -12.26
N MET A 379 0.84 7.59 -11.63
CA MET A 379 2.18 7.78 -11.08
C MET A 379 2.50 6.76 -9.98
N ALA A 380 1.53 6.46 -9.11
CA ALA A 380 1.69 5.46 -8.06
C ALA A 380 1.79 4.06 -8.67
N VAL A 381 0.89 3.71 -9.60
CA VAL A 381 0.89 2.44 -10.33
C VAL A 381 2.23 2.19 -11.02
N MET A 382 2.70 3.12 -11.86
CA MET A 382 3.96 2.98 -12.59
C MET A 382 5.16 2.90 -11.65
N ASN A 383 5.14 3.61 -10.52
CA ASN A 383 6.17 3.47 -9.49
C ASN A 383 6.25 2.04 -8.93
N ARG A 384 5.12 1.35 -8.76
CA ARG A 384 5.06 -0.04 -8.28
C ARG A 384 5.45 -1.02 -9.36
N LEU A 385 4.92 -0.87 -10.58
CA LEU A 385 5.22 -1.75 -11.70
C LEU A 385 6.71 -1.74 -12.05
N ARG A 386 7.35 -0.57 -12.11
CA ARG A 386 8.81 -0.48 -12.36
C ARG A 386 9.67 -1.14 -11.28
N LYS A 387 9.20 -1.14 -10.03
CA LYS A 387 9.88 -1.83 -8.91
C LYS A 387 9.66 -3.34 -8.93
N ALA A 388 8.51 -3.79 -9.42
CA ALA A 388 8.19 -5.19 -9.60
C ALA A 388 8.92 -5.80 -10.81
N ALA A 389 9.04 -5.03 -11.90
CA ALA A 389 9.57 -5.47 -13.18
C ALA A 389 11.01 -6.01 -13.10
N THR A 390 11.24 -7.16 -13.71
CA THR A 390 12.56 -7.71 -13.99
C THR A 390 13.14 -7.09 -15.27
N LYS A 391 12.28 -6.80 -16.25
CA LYS A 391 12.64 -6.16 -17.53
C LYS A 391 11.58 -5.10 -17.87
N ILE A 392 12.02 -3.96 -18.38
CA ILE A 392 11.15 -2.89 -18.89
C ILE A 392 11.41 -2.76 -20.39
N ILE A 393 10.34 -2.57 -21.16
CA ILE A 393 10.37 -2.51 -22.63
C ILE A 393 9.59 -1.30 -23.08
N ASP A 394 10.28 -0.40 -23.77
CA ASP A 394 9.66 0.81 -24.30
C ASP A 394 9.12 0.56 -25.72
N VAL A 395 7.84 0.86 -25.95
CA VAL A 395 7.11 0.61 -27.23
C VAL A 395 6.38 1.81 -27.80
#